data_AF-A0A235B930-F1
#
_entry.id   AF-A0A235B930-F1
#
_cell.length_a   1.000
_cell.length_b   1.000
_cell.length_c   1.000
_cell.angle_alpha   90.00
_cell.angle_beta   90.00
_cell.angle_gamma   90.00
#
_symmetry.space_group_name_H-M   'P 1'
#
loop_
_entity.id
_entity.type
_entity.pdbx_description
1 polymer ?
#
loop_
_entity_poly.entity_id
_entity_poly.type
_entity_poly.pdbx_seq_one_letter_code
_entity_poly.pdbx_strand_id
1 'polypeptide(L)'
;MANIYNNSGTINYGNYANNGSTIHISNGPFDELGRLIQQLREAMADTDKVSETEKNATFQWLDLIQEGGDEQKPLVGPVLERLKKWQSLFDATSAIGQVISLVMDVVKEL
;
A
#
# COMPACT_ATOMS: atom_id res chain seq x y z
N MET A 1 -23.42 -30.56 -11.25
CA MET A 1 -23.31 -29.09 -11.30
C MET A 1 -21.88 -28.75 -10.92
N ALA A 2 -21.02 -28.43 -11.90
CA ALA A 2 -19.64 -28.05 -11.64
C ALA A 2 -19.43 -26.67 -12.26
N ASN A 3 -19.26 -25.64 -11.42
CA ASN A 3 -18.80 -24.34 -11.89
C ASN A 3 -17.31 -24.24 -11.60
N ILE A 4 -16.57 -24.14 -12.69
CA ILE A 4 -15.11 -24.08 -12.79
C ILE A 4 -14.68 -22.68 -12.37
N TYR A 5 -13.78 -22.60 -11.38
CA TYR A 5 -12.99 -21.41 -11.10
C TYR A 5 -12.07 -21.14 -12.30
N ASN A 6 -12.25 -20.00 -12.97
CA ASN A 6 -11.21 -19.45 -13.84
C ASN A 6 -11.42 -17.94 -14.01
N ASN A 7 -10.55 -17.15 -13.40
CA ASN A 7 -10.03 -16.00 -14.13
C ASN A 7 -8.55 -15.85 -13.81
N SER A 8 -7.73 -16.47 -14.67
CA SER A 8 -6.32 -16.16 -14.82
C SER A 8 -6.17 -14.70 -15.23
N GLY A 9 -5.98 -13.82 -14.24
CA GLY A 9 -5.50 -12.46 -14.46
C GLY A 9 -3.98 -12.50 -14.61
N THR A 10 -3.50 -12.59 -15.84
CA THR A 10 -2.10 -12.48 -16.23
C THR A 10 -1.46 -11.26 -15.55
N ILE A 11 -0.55 -11.46 -14.59
CA ILE A 11 0.22 -10.38 -13.97
C ILE A 11 1.24 -9.91 -15.00
N ASN A 12 0.91 -8.82 -15.70
CA ASN A 12 1.82 -8.17 -16.62
C ASN A 12 2.72 -7.22 -15.81
N TYR A 13 3.90 -7.71 -15.41
CA TYR A 13 4.98 -6.85 -14.91
C TYR A 13 5.56 -6.05 -16.10
N GLY A 14 4.80 -5.06 -16.55
CA GLY A 14 5.11 -4.23 -17.70
C GLY A 14 5.58 -2.84 -17.28
N ASN A 15 6.89 -2.74 -17.06
CA ASN A 15 7.75 -1.62 -17.48
C ASN A 15 7.44 -0.20 -16.93
N TYR A 16 8.38 0.32 -16.14
CA TYR A 16 8.57 1.74 -15.87
C TYR A 16 8.72 2.52 -17.20
N ALA A 17 7.63 3.07 -17.73
CA ALA A 17 7.66 3.90 -18.93
C ALA A 17 6.63 5.04 -18.84
N ASN A 18 7.06 6.11 -18.18
CA ASN A 18 6.88 7.51 -18.57
C ASN A 18 5.91 7.77 -19.76
N ASN A 19 4.63 8.03 -19.48
CA ASN A 19 3.79 9.04 -20.18
C ASN A 19 2.32 8.96 -19.74
N GLY A 20 1.85 10.01 -19.06
CA GLY A 20 0.57 10.70 -19.30
C GLY A 20 -0.74 9.91 -19.49
N SER A 21 -0.86 8.68 -19.00
CA SER A 21 -2.08 7.89 -19.15
C SER A 21 -2.70 7.69 -17.77
N THR A 22 -3.74 8.46 -17.48
CA THR A 22 -4.63 8.23 -16.34
C THR A 22 -5.27 6.86 -16.50
N ILE A 23 -4.66 5.83 -15.91
CA ILE A 23 -5.30 4.53 -15.78
C ILE A 23 -6.35 4.67 -14.68
N HIS A 24 -7.59 4.99 -15.06
CA HIS A 24 -8.74 4.78 -14.18
C HIS A 24 -9.01 3.27 -14.09
N ILE A 25 -8.31 2.59 -13.18
CA ILE A 25 -8.71 1.27 -12.75
C ILE A 25 -9.69 1.48 -11.60
N SER A 26 -10.97 1.21 -11.81
CA SER A 26 -11.95 1.03 -10.72
C SER A 26 -11.64 -0.28 -10.00
N ASN A 27 -10.52 -0.26 -9.29
CA ASN A 27 -10.07 -1.29 -8.38
C ASN A 27 -10.68 -0.97 -7.02
N GLY A 28 -11.25 -1.97 -6.33
CA GLY A 28 -11.78 -1.74 -4.99
C GLY A 28 -10.69 -1.18 -4.06
N PRO A 29 -11.05 -0.55 -2.92
CA PRO A 29 -10.08 0.07 -2.02
C PRO A 29 -8.96 -0.88 -1.57
N PHE A 30 -9.22 -2.19 -1.52
CA PHE A 30 -8.23 -3.23 -1.23
C PHE A 30 -7.17 -3.44 -2.33
N ASP A 31 -7.57 -3.35 -3.61
CA ASP A 31 -6.64 -3.47 -4.75
C ASP A 31 -5.77 -2.21 -4.90
N GLU A 32 -6.34 -1.04 -4.60
CA GLU A 32 -5.58 0.21 -4.56
C GLU A 32 -4.57 0.21 -3.41
N LEU A 33 -4.99 -0.25 -2.23
CA LEU A 33 -4.11 -0.38 -1.07
C LEU A 33 -2.92 -1.31 -1.37
N GLY A 34 -3.16 -2.47 -1.99
CA GLY A 34 -2.09 -3.41 -2.37
C GLY A 34 -1.03 -2.78 -3.29
N ARG A 35 -1.46 -2.01 -4.30
CA ARG A 35 -0.56 -1.26 -5.19
C ARG A 35 0.26 -0.22 -4.43
N LEU A 36 -0.37 0.52 -3.52
CA LEU A 36 0.30 1.57 -2.74
C LEU A 36 1.28 0.98 -1.71
N ILE A 37 0.96 -0.18 -1.12
CA ILE A 37 1.88 -0.92 -0.24
C ILE A 37 3.16 -1.30 -1.02
N GLN A 38 3.02 -1.84 -2.24
CA GLN A 38 4.18 -2.19 -3.05
C GLN A 38 5.04 -0.95 -3.37
N GLN A 39 4.42 0.16 -3.78
CA GLN A 39 5.14 1.41 -4.02
C GLN A 39 5.84 1.93 -2.77
N LEU A 40 5.20 1.80 -1.61
CA LEU A 40 5.81 2.21 -0.34
C LEU A 40 7.01 1.34 0.01
N ARG A 41 6.96 0.03 -0.24
CA ARG A 41 8.11 -0.88 -0.04
C ARG A 41 9.28 -0.50 -0.93
N GLU A 42 9.03 -0.28 -2.21
CA GLU A 42 10.07 0.16 -3.17
C GLU A 42 10.67 1.50 -2.75
N ALA A 43 9.84 2.48 -2.40
CA ALA A 43 10.29 3.80 -1.98
C ALA A 43 11.05 3.79 -0.64
N MET A 44 10.74 2.84 0.25
CA MET A 44 11.39 2.66 1.54
C MET A 44 12.55 1.66 1.50
N ALA A 45 12.88 1.04 0.38
CA ALA A 45 13.97 0.06 0.30
C ALA A 45 15.33 0.69 0.65
N ASP A 46 15.57 1.89 0.13
CA ASP A 46 16.87 2.58 0.24
C ASP A 46 16.93 3.61 1.39
N THR A 47 15.87 3.75 2.19
CA THR A 47 15.85 4.70 3.32
C THR A 47 16.41 4.08 4.59
N ASP A 48 17.31 4.78 5.25
CA ASP A 48 17.89 4.43 6.56
C ASP A 48 17.16 5.12 7.74
N LYS A 49 16.22 6.03 7.43
CA LYS A 49 15.47 6.81 8.44
C LYS A 49 14.54 5.97 9.31
N VAL A 50 14.17 4.78 8.83
CA VAL A 50 13.28 3.84 9.53
C VAL A 50 13.99 2.49 9.57
N SER A 51 13.98 1.82 10.72
CA SER A 51 14.61 0.51 10.85
C SER A 51 13.89 -0.57 10.04
N GLU A 52 14.62 -1.55 9.51
CA GLU A 52 14.05 -2.69 8.78
C GLU A 52 13.01 -3.46 9.61
N THR A 53 13.25 -3.63 10.92
CA THR A 53 12.30 -4.27 11.83
C THR A 53 10.98 -3.51 11.88
N GLU A 54 11.03 -2.18 11.96
CA GLU A 54 9.84 -1.34 11.97
C GLU A 54 9.14 -1.35 10.62
N LYS A 55 9.90 -1.30 9.51
CA LYS A 55 9.35 -1.44 8.15
C LYS A 55 8.56 -2.73 8.01
N ASN A 56 9.20 -3.86 8.32
CA ASN A 56 8.62 -5.19 8.20
C ASN A 56 7.34 -5.34 9.03
N ALA A 57 7.35 -4.88 10.29
CA ALA A 57 6.17 -4.96 11.14
C ALA A 57 5.01 -4.10 10.63
N THR A 58 5.27 -2.89 10.15
CA THR A 58 4.24 -2.01 9.58
C THR A 58 3.68 -2.58 8.28
N PHE A 59 4.54 -3.14 7.44
CA PHE A 59 4.13 -3.77 6.20
C PHE A 59 3.29 -5.02 6.41
N GLN A 60 3.61 -5.86 7.41
CA GLN A 60 2.77 -6.99 7.79
C GLN A 60 1.37 -6.56 8.21
N TRP A 61 1.24 -5.46 8.95
CA TRP A 61 -0.07 -4.92 9.32
C TRP A 61 -0.84 -4.39 8.11
N LEU A 62 -0.15 -3.73 7.19
CA LEU A 62 -0.76 -3.27 5.94
C LEU A 62 -1.24 -4.42 5.06
N ASP A 63 -0.46 -5.50 4.95
CA ASP A 63 -0.86 -6.71 4.21
C ASP A 63 -2.12 -7.32 4.85
N LEU A 64 -2.16 -7.46 6.19
CA LEU A 64 -3.34 -7.97 6.90
C LEU A 64 -4.58 -7.08 6.70
N ILE A 65 -4.43 -5.75 6.74
CA ILE A 65 -5.53 -4.80 6.47
C ILE A 65 -6.00 -4.95 5.01
N GLN A 66 -5.08 -5.16 4.08
CA GLN A 66 -5.39 -5.36 2.66
C GLN A 66 -6.12 -6.68 2.38
N GLU A 67 -5.85 -7.75 3.14
CA GLU A 67 -6.63 -8.99 3.08
C GLU A 67 -8.09 -8.78 3.49
N GLY A 68 -8.36 -7.75 4.29
CA GLY A 68 -9.70 -7.32 4.70
C GLY A 68 -10.35 -8.22 5.75
N GLY A 69 -11.47 -7.74 6.29
CA GLY A 69 -12.23 -8.39 7.34
C GLY A 69 -12.41 -7.52 8.60
N ASP A 70 -13.36 -7.89 9.45
CA ASP A 70 -13.64 -7.15 10.69
C ASP A 70 -12.54 -7.34 11.75
N GLU A 71 -11.79 -8.43 11.67
CA GLU A 71 -10.72 -8.78 12.61
C GLU A 71 -9.50 -7.86 12.48
N GLN A 72 -9.35 -7.18 11.33
CA GLN A 72 -8.21 -6.31 11.02
C GLN A 72 -8.51 -4.83 11.28
N LYS A 73 -9.76 -4.45 11.57
CA LYS A 73 -10.13 -3.09 12.00
C LYS A 73 -9.30 -2.54 13.17
N PRO A 74 -8.94 -3.35 14.20
CA PRO A 74 -8.08 -2.88 15.28
C PRO A 74 -6.65 -2.52 14.83
N LEU A 75 -6.19 -2.98 13.66
CA LEU A 75 -4.85 -2.68 13.13
C LEU A 75 -4.78 -1.33 12.41
N VAL A 76 -5.92 -0.80 11.93
CA VAL A 76 -6.02 0.47 11.20
C VAL A 76 -5.46 1.64 12.02
N GLY A 77 -5.87 1.77 13.29
CA GLY A 77 -5.36 2.83 14.17
C GLY A 77 -3.83 2.77 14.36
N PRO A 78 -3.27 1.65 14.85
CA PRO A 78 -1.83 1.47 15.01
C PRO A 78 -1.02 1.67 13.73
N VAL A 79 -1.51 1.21 12.57
CA VAL A 79 -0.79 1.39 11.31
C VAL A 79 -0.78 2.85 10.88
N LEU A 80 -1.90 3.57 11.03
CA LEU A 80 -1.99 5.00 10.72
C LEU A 80 -1.06 5.84 11.61
N GLU A 81 -0.92 5.49 12.90
CA GLU A 81 0.04 6.16 13.78
C GLU A 81 1.48 5.98 13.31
N ARG A 82 1.86 4.77 12.88
CA ARG A 82 3.20 4.50 12.35
C ARG A 82 3.45 5.22 11.04
N LEU A 83 2.50 5.19 10.12
CA LEU A 83 2.60 5.91 8.86
C LEU A 83 2.72 7.42 9.10
N LYS A 84 1.99 7.98 10.07
CA LYS A 84 2.12 9.39 10.47
C LYS A 84 3.50 9.71 11.03
N LYS A 85 4.09 8.80 11.82
CA LYS A 85 5.48 8.94 12.29
C LYS A 85 6.45 8.92 11.11
N TRP A 86 6.30 8.00 10.17
CA TRP A 86 7.14 7.94 8.98
C TRP A 86 6.99 9.21 8.14
N GLN A 87 5.77 9.68 7.93
CA GLN A 87 5.49 10.93 7.21
C GLN A 87 6.27 12.12 7.80
N SER A 88 6.45 12.18 9.12
CA SER A 88 7.25 13.25 9.76
C SER A 88 8.76 13.19 9.47
N LEU A 89 9.27 12.04 9.00
CA LEU A 89 10.67 11.82 8.64
C LEU A 89 10.96 12.16 7.17
N PHE A 90 9.91 12.29 6.35
CA PHE A 90 10.01 12.58 4.92
C PHE A 90 9.34 13.92 4.61
N ASP A 91 9.88 14.66 3.65
CA ASP A 91 9.20 15.87 3.17
C ASP A 91 7.86 15.47 2.55
N ALA A 92 6.79 16.21 2.82
CA ALA A 92 5.46 15.95 2.26
C ALA A 92 5.45 16.00 0.72
N THR A 93 6.38 16.74 0.12
CA THR A 93 6.58 16.83 -1.34
C THR A 93 7.47 15.74 -1.92
N SER A 94 8.17 14.96 -1.08
CA SER A 94 8.99 13.84 -1.54
C SER A 94 8.13 12.68 -2.04
N ALA A 95 8.66 11.87 -2.97
CA ALA A 95 7.95 10.69 -3.48
C ALA A 95 7.52 9.75 -2.35
N ILE A 96 8.38 9.52 -1.35
CA ILE A 96 8.06 8.70 -0.17
C ILE A 96 6.93 9.34 0.64
N GLY A 97 7.01 10.65 0.93
CA GLY A 97 5.99 11.38 1.68
C GLY A 97 4.61 11.38 1.00
N GLN A 98 4.59 11.49 -0.33
CA GLN A 98 3.36 11.39 -1.13
C GLN A 98 2.76 9.98 -1.07
N VAL A 99 3.58 8.93 -1.24
CA VAL A 99 3.10 7.53 -1.18
C VAL A 99 2.57 7.19 0.22
N ILE A 100 3.28 7.61 1.29
CA ILE A 100 2.79 7.44 2.67
C ILE A 100 1.42 8.10 2.85
N SER A 101 1.24 9.31 2.33
CA SER A 101 -0.02 10.06 2.45
C SER A 101 -1.17 9.33 1.75
N LEU A 102 -0.93 8.82 0.52
CA LEU A 102 -1.91 8.05 -0.23
C LEU A 102 -2.29 6.75 0.49
N VAL A 103 -1.31 6.00 1.03
CA VAL A 103 -1.59 4.79 1.84
C VAL A 103 -2.46 5.16 3.04
N MET A 104 -2.13 6.24 3.76
CA MET A 104 -2.90 6.68 4.91
C MET A 104 -4.34 7.06 4.54
N ASP A 105 -4.56 7.69 3.39
CA ASP A 105 -5.90 8.10 2.98
C ASP A 105 -6.78 6.89 2.63
N VAL A 106 -6.25 5.92 1.87
CA VAL A 106 -6.98 4.68 1.58
C VAL A 106 -7.27 3.89 2.85
N VAL A 107 -6.30 3.76 3.77
CA VAL A 107 -6.48 3.04 5.03
C VAL A 107 -7.53 3.68 5.94
N LYS A 108 -7.74 5.00 5.88
CA LYS A 108 -8.80 5.68 6.65
C LYS A 108 -10.20 5.43 6.08
N GLU A 109 -10.30 5.02 4.82
CA GLU A 109 -11.56 4.79 4.11
C GLU A 109 -12.06 3.34 4.22
N LEU A 110 -11.25 2.43 4.78
CA LEU A 110 -11.60 1.04 5.09
C LEU A 110 -12.41 0.89 6.38
#